data_AF-A0A2D4J3Q6-F1
#
_entry.id   AF-A0A2D4J3Q6-F1
#
_cell.length_a   1.000
_cell.length_b   1.000
_cell.length_c   1.000
_cell.angle_alpha   90.00
_cell.angle_beta   90.00
_cell.angle_gamma   90.00
#
_symmetry.space_group_name_H-M   'P 1'
#
loop_
_entity.id
_entity.type
_entity.pdbx_description
1 polymer ?
#
loop_
_entity_poly.entity_id
_entity_poly.type
_entity_poly.pdbx_seq_one_letter_code
_entity_poly.pdbx_strand_id
1 'polypeptide(L)'
;MALPRLTGALRSFSNVTKQEDYSEESADITDKRSTLQEQLCNSDLTWKKIVTFVDENTSKEQQQSVHGDLRTLFHAAKQIVGSENGEEAIESGASFLFKMLYAKDCIGRD
;
A
#
# COMPACT_ATOMS: atom_id res chain seq x y z
N MET A 1 -9.17 -27.01 3.34
CA MET A 1 -9.89 -27.44 2.12
C MET A 1 -9.95 -28.97 2.09
N ALA A 2 -10.96 -29.62 2.67
CA ALA A 2 -10.98 -31.10 2.81
C ALA A 2 -12.29 -31.74 2.29
N LEU A 3 -12.88 -31.17 1.25
CA LEU A 3 -14.04 -31.77 0.59
C LEU A 3 -13.55 -32.70 -0.53
N PRO A 4 -14.03 -33.95 -0.62
CA PRO A 4 -13.65 -34.85 -1.70
C PRO A 4 -14.25 -34.32 -3.01
N ARG A 5 -13.39 -33.80 -3.89
CA ARG A 5 -13.77 -33.32 -5.22
C ARG A 5 -13.28 -34.33 -6.26
N LEU A 6 -14.16 -34.74 -7.18
CA LEU A 6 -13.82 -35.61 -8.31
C LEU A 6 -12.62 -35.07 -9.10
N THR A 7 -12.56 -33.74 -9.27
CA THR A 7 -11.45 -33.03 -9.92
C THR A 7 -10.13 -33.09 -9.14
N GLY A 8 -10.18 -33.23 -7.82
CA GLY A 8 -9.00 -33.44 -6.98
C GLY A 8 -8.43 -34.84 -7.17
N ALA A 9 -9.29 -35.87 -7.16
CA ALA A 9 -8.87 -37.25 -7.39
C ALA A 9 -8.26 -37.44 -8.79
N LEU A 10 -8.94 -36.97 -9.85
CA LEU A 10 -8.42 -37.02 -11.24
C LEU A 10 -7.04 -36.36 -11.38
N ARG A 11 -6.84 -35.24 -10.67
CA ARG A 11 -5.59 -34.50 -10.67
C ARG A 11 -4.45 -35.28 -9.98
N SER A 12 -4.73 -35.97 -8.87
CA SER A 12 -3.76 -36.82 -8.17
C SER A 12 -3.40 -38.10 -8.96
N PHE A 13 -4.35 -38.69 -9.70
CA PHE A 13 -4.08 -39.89 -10.51
C PHE A 13 -3.19 -39.62 -11.73
N SER A 14 -3.26 -38.43 -12.32
CA SER A 14 -2.56 -38.12 -13.56
C SER A 14 -1.08 -37.75 -13.36
N ASN A 15 -0.61 -37.49 -12.14
CA ASN A 15 0.73 -36.95 -11.85
C ASN A 15 1.12 -35.67 -12.62
N VAL A 16 0.16 -35.02 -13.31
CA VAL A 16 0.39 -33.84 -14.19
C VAL A 16 0.44 -32.53 -13.40
N THR A 17 -0.04 -32.52 -12.16
CA THR A 17 0.26 -31.43 -11.22
C THR A 17 0.72 -32.06 -9.93
N LYS A 18 2.00 -31.87 -9.63
CA LYS A 18 2.56 -32.26 -8.36
C LYS A 18 1.75 -31.57 -7.27
N GLN A 19 1.19 -32.35 -6.37
CA GLN A 19 0.71 -31.88 -5.08
C GLN A 19 1.95 -31.60 -4.21
N GLU A 20 2.89 -30.79 -4.73
CA GLU A 20 3.89 -30.13 -3.89
C GLU A 20 3.06 -29.19 -3.02
N ASP A 21 3.18 -29.37 -1.72
CA ASP A 21 2.47 -28.58 -0.73
C ASP A 21 2.57 -27.10 -1.13
N TYR A 22 1.45 -26.39 -1.07
CA TYR A 22 1.37 -24.93 -1.24
C TYR A 22 2.14 -24.15 -0.16
N SER A 23 3.22 -24.73 0.38
CA SER A 23 4.31 -24.05 1.09
C SER A 23 4.92 -22.91 0.28
N GLU A 24 4.70 -22.89 -1.04
CA GLU A 24 5.06 -21.79 -1.96
C GLU A 24 4.12 -20.56 -1.84
N GLU A 25 2.98 -20.67 -1.15
CA GLU A 25 2.02 -19.57 -1.00
C GLU A 25 2.61 -18.36 -0.26
N SER A 26 3.48 -18.57 0.75
CA SER A 26 4.13 -17.45 1.46
C SER A 26 5.20 -16.76 0.63
N ALA A 27 5.93 -17.50 -0.21
CA ALA A 27 6.96 -16.92 -1.09
C ALA A 27 6.28 -16.10 -2.21
N ASP A 28 5.25 -16.66 -2.85
CA ASP A 28 4.42 -15.98 -3.86
C ASP A 28 3.75 -14.72 -3.30
N ILE A 29 3.20 -14.76 -2.08
CA ILE A 29 2.64 -13.57 -1.42
C ILE A 29 3.72 -12.51 -1.15
N THR A 30 4.94 -12.92 -0.79
CA THR A 30 6.04 -11.98 -0.50
C THR A 30 6.51 -11.29 -1.77
N ASP A 31 6.68 -12.04 -2.86
CA ASP A 31 7.06 -11.49 -4.17
C ASP A 31 5.97 -10.54 -4.68
N LYS A 32 4.69 -10.93 -4.58
CA LYS A 32 3.56 -10.05 -4.92
C LYS A 32 3.54 -8.76 -4.11
N ARG A 33 3.86 -8.82 -2.81
CA ARG A 33 3.94 -7.63 -1.94
C ARG A 33 5.08 -6.71 -2.37
N SER A 34 6.23 -7.26 -2.74
CA SER A 34 7.37 -6.50 -3.25
C SER A 34 7.03 -5.75 -4.54
N THR A 35 6.42 -6.44 -5.52
CA THR A 35 6.01 -5.79 -6.78
C THR A 35 4.99 -4.67 -6.56
N LEU A 36 4.07 -4.83 -5.62
CA LEU A 36 3.10 -3.78 -5.29
C LEU A 36 3.78 -2.55 -4.66
N GLN A 37 4.78 -2.74 -3.82
CA GLN A 37 5.57 -1.64 -3.26
C GLN A 37 6.25 -0.83 -4.37
N GLU A 38 6.89 -1.50 -5.33
CA GLU A 38 7.54 -0.86 -6.48
C GLU A 38 6.53 -0.07 -7.34
N GLN A 39 5.35 -0.65 -7.59
CA GLN A 39 4.29 0.06 -8.33
C GLN A 39 3.79 1.30 -7.59
N LEU A 40 3.70 1.23 -6.26
CA LEU A 40 3.27 2.36 -5.44
C LEU A 40 4.30 3.50 -5.43
N CYS A 41 5.59 3.17 -5.37
CA CYS A 41 6.68 4.15 -5.50
C CYS A 41 6.65 4.88 -6.85
N ASN A 42 6.15 4.23 -7.89
CA ASN A 42 6.04 4.80 -9.25
C ASN A 42 4.73 5.57 -9.50
N SER A 43 3.99 5.96 -8.45
CA SER A 43 2.71 6.65 -8.65
C SER A 43 2.87 8.06 -9.21
N ASP A 44 1.95 8.48 -10.09
CA ASP A 44 1.95 9.80 -10.73
C ASP A 44 1.80 10.98 -9.74
N LEU A 45 1.23 10.72 -8.56
CA LEU A 45 0.98 11.70 -7.52
C LEU A 45 2.06 11.57 -6.42
N THR A 46 3.04 12.48 -6.44
CA THR A 46 4.12 12.50 -5.47
C THR A 46 3.84 13.45 -4.32
N TRP A 47 4.47 13.22 -3.17
CA TRP A 47 4.30 14.04 -1.97
C TRP A 47 4.66 15.50 -2.24
N LYS A 48 5.73 15.72 -3.00
CA LYS A 48 6.16 17.06 -3.45
C LYS A 48 5.06 17.77 -4.23
N LYS A 49 4.37 17.10 -5.16
CA LYS A 49 3.24 17.69 -5.90
C LYS A 49 2.08 18.07 -4.96
N ILE A 50 1.81 17.27 -3.93
CA ILE A 50 0.76 17.57 -2.94
C ILE A 50 1.14 18.80 -2.11
N VAL A 51 2.38 18.86 -1.60
CA VAL A 51 2.85 20.01 -0.81
C VAL A 51 2.85 21.29 -1.65
N THR A 52 3.36 21.23 -2.88
CA THR A 52 3.32 22.38 -3.81
C THR A 52 1.88 22.81 -4.10
N PHE A 53 0.97 21.87 -4.35
CA PHE A 53 -0.44 22.18 -4.55
C PHE A 53 -1.05 22.89 -3.35
N VAL A 54 -0.76 22.43 -2.14
CA VAL A 54 -1.24 23.07 -0.90
C VAL A 54 -0.65 24.47 -0.76
N ASP A 55 0.65 24.65 -0.97
CA ASP A 55 1.31 25.95 -0.88
C ASP A 55 0.77 26.97 -1.90
N GLU A 56 0.36 26.52 -3.08
CA GLU A 56 -0.23 27.37 -4.14
C GLU A 56 -1.69 27.74 -3.88
N ASN A 57 -2.46 26.88 -3.19
CA ASN A 57 -3.92 27.01 -3.05
C ASN A 57 -4.37 27.48 -1.65
N THR A 58 -3.48 27.57 -0.66
CA THR A 58 -3.83 28.01 0.70
C THR A 58 -3.40 29.44 0.99
N SER A 59 -4.24 30.17 1.74
CA SER A 59 -3.89 31.51 2.22
C SER A 59 -2.85 31.43 3.34
N LYS A 60 -2.03 32.48 3.50
CA LYS A 60 -0.95 32.53 4.52
C LYS A 60 -1.43 32.26 5.95
N GLU A 61 -2.69 32.57 6.25
CA GLU A 61 -3.31 32.33 7.55
C GLU A 61 -3.60 30.85 7.80
N GLN A 62 -3.96 30.09 6.76
CA GLN A 62 -4.26 28.66 6.84
C GLN A 62 -3.05 27.78 6.57
N GLN A 63 -2.04 28.31 5.89
CA GLN A 63 -0.84 27.58 5.49
C GLN A 63 -0.12 26.94 6.69
N GLN A 64 -0.04 27.61 7.84
CA GLN A 64 0.57 27.04 9.06
C GLN A 64 -0.23 25.85 9.62
N SER A 65 -1.55 25.94 9.64
CA SER A 65 -2.42 24.85 10.12
C SER A 65 -2.31 23.64 9.20
N VAL A 66 -2.44 23.86 7.89
CA VAL A 66 -2.42 22.79 6.89
C VAL A 66 -1.03 22.12 6.83
N HIS A 67 0.07 22.88 6.97
CA HIS A 67 1.40 22.28 7.13
C HIS A 67 1.55 21.44 8.40
N GLY A 68 0.88 21.83 9.49
CA GLY A 68 0.80 21.03 10.71
C GLY A 68 0.12 19.68 10.47
N ASP A 69 -1.00 19.69 9.73
CA ASP A 69 -1.74 18.48 9.36
C ASP A 69 -0.93 17.60 8.40
N LEU A 70 -0.29 18.20 7.39
CA LEU A 70 0.61 17.49 6.46
C LEU A 70 1.79 16.84 7.19
N ARG A 71 2.37 17.52 8.18
CA ARG A 71 3.44 16.93 9.03
C ARG A 71 2.93 15.76 9.84
N THR A 72 1.73 15.86 10.39
CA THR A 72 1.10 14.77 11.15
C THR A 72 0.83 13.57 10.24
N LEU A 73 0.33 13.81 9.03
CA LEU A 73 0.12 12.78 8.02
C LEU A 73 1.43 12.11 7.59
N PHE A 74 2.48 12.90 7.37
CA PHE A 74 3.82 12.40 7.06
C PHE A 74 4.39 11.55 8.19
N HIS A 75 4.18 11.97 9.44
CA HIS A 75 4.61 11.19 10.61
C HIS A 75 3.85 9.86 10.70
N ALA A 76 2.54 9.84 10.44
CA ALA A 76 1.75 8.62 10.39
C ALA A 76 2.25 7.68 9.26
N ALA A 77 2.55 8.21 8.08
CA ALA A 77 3.17 7.45 7.00
C ALA A 77 4.50 6.84 7.43
N LYS A 78 5.35 7.60 8.12
CA LYS A 78 6.63 7.11 8.65
C LYS A 78 6.47 5.96 9.65
N GLN A 79 5.44 6.01 10.49
CA GLN A 79 5.14 4.92 11.44
C GLN A 79 4.65 3.65 10.74
N ILE A 80 3.91 3.77 9.63
CA ILE A 80 3.38 2.63 8.87
C ILE A 80 4.47 2.02 7.97
N VAL A 81 5.18 2.88 7.24
CA VAL A 81 6.20 2.46 6.28
C VAL A 81 7.47 2.00 6.97
N GLY A 82 7.80 2.53 8.14
CA GLY A 82 9.07 2.24 8.80
C GLY A 82 10.19 3.17 8.32
N SER A 83 11.10 3.52 9.23
CA SER A 83 12.20 4.45 8.93
C SER A 83 13.36 3.79 8.18
N GLU A 84 13.37 2.46 8.13
CA GLU A 84 14.35 1.60 7.48
C GLU A 84 14.18 1.55 5.96
N ASN A 85 12.99 1.89 5.44
CA ASN A 85 12.64 1.77 4.02
C ASN A 85 12.99 3.01 3.18
N GLY A 86 13.64 4.01 3.79
CA GLY A 86 14.07 5.24 3.13
C GLY A 86 12.99 6.33 3.05
N GLU A 87 13.42 7.56 2.80
CA GLU A 87 12.54 8.74 2.78
C GLU A 87 11.55 8.71 1.60
N GLU A 88 11.97 8.20 0.44
CA GLU A 88 11.12 8.07 -0.76
C GLU A 88 9.92 7.14 -0.54
N ALA A 89 10.12 6.04 0.22
CA ALA A 89 9.03 5.14 0.60
C ALA A 89 8.05 5.82 1.55
N ILE A 90 8.56 6.64 2.48
CA ILE A 90 7.74 7.42 3.43
C ILE A 90 6.95 8.50 2.67
N GLU A 91 7.56 9.23 1.74
CA GLU A 91 6.88 10.19 0.86
C GLU A 91 5.77 9.52 0.04
N SER A 92 6.06 8.35 -0.53
CA SER A 92 5.07 7.57 -1.27
C SER A 92 3.92 7.12 -0.37
N GLY A 93 4.23 6.66 0.85
CA GLY A 93 3.24 6.31 1.86
C GLY A 93 2.36 7.51 2.29
N ALA A 94 2.95 8.68 2.47
CA ALA A 94 2.21 9.90 2.82
C ALA A 94 1.27 10.33 1.69
N SER A 95 1.74 10.23 0.45
CA SER A 95 0.92 10.49 -0.75
C SER A 95 -0.24 9.51 -0.87
N PHE A 96 0.00 8.24 -0.55
CA PHE A 96 -1.01 7.21 -0.53
C PHE A 96 -2.07 7.47 0.55
N LEU A 97 -1.66 7.81 1.78
CA LEU A 97 -2.60 8.15 2.86
C LEU A 97 -3.46 9.37 2.50
N PHE A 98 -2.83 10.41 1.94
CA PHE A 98 -3.56 11.59 1.47
C PHE A 98 -4.64 11.20 0.44
N LYS A 99 -4.26 10.42 -0.57
CA LYS A 99 -5.19 9.92 -1.60
C LYS A 99 -6.26 8.98 -1.04
N MET A 100 -5.98 8.22 0.02
CA MET A 100 -6.95 7.34 0.65
C MET A 100 -8.00 8.12 1.45
N LEU A 101 -7.57 9.18 2.14
CA LEU A 101 -8.37 9.86 3.16
C LEU A 101 -9.01 11.17 2.68
N TYR A 102 -8.56 11.78 1.56
CA TYR A 102 -9.07 13.11 1.15
C TYR A 102 -10.58 13.20 0.94
N ALA A 103 -11.26 12.07 0.67
CA ALA A 103 -12.70 12.00 0.43
C ALA A 103 -13.45 11.20 1.51
N LYS A 104 -12.80 10.82 2.61
CA LYS A 104 -13.38 9.96 3.65
C LYS A 104 -13.32 10.60 5.02
N ASP A 105 -14.46 10.66 5.68
CA ASP A 105 -14.59 11.22 7.04
C ASP A 105 -14.28 10.18 8.14
N CYS A 106 -14.23 8.89 7.81
CA CYS A 106 -13.95 7.82 8.79
C CYS A 106 -13.14 6.65 8.19
N ILE A 107 -12.49 5.88 9.07
CA ILE A 107 -11.65 4.73 8.72
C ILE A 107 -12.42 3.45 9.00
N GLY A 108 -12.60 2.60 7.98
CA GLY A 108 -13.31 1.32 8.11
C GLY A 108 -13.41 0.57 6.77
N ARG A 109 -13.84 -0.70 6.85
CA ARG A 109 -14.35 -1.43 5.68
C ARG A 109 -15.87 -1.27 5.69
N ASP A 110 -16.43 -0.80 4.59
CA ASP A 110 -17.87 -0.87 4.34
C ASP A 110 -18.35 -2.32 4.25
#